data_AF-Q24ZD9-F1
#
_entry.id   AF-Q24ZD9-F1
#
_cell.length_a   1.000
_cell.length_b   1.000
_cell.length_c   1.000
_cell.angle_alpha   90.00
_cell.angle_beta   90.00
_cell.angle_gamma   90.00
#
_symmetry.space_group_name_H-M   'P 1'
#
loop_
_entity.id
_entity.type
_entity.pdbx_description
1 polymer ?
#
loop_
_entity_poly.entity_id
_entity_poly.type
_entity_poly.pdbx_seq_one_letter_code
_entity_poly.pdbx_strand_id
1 'polypeptide(L)'
;MVYGAEETLLDDFLEYVELEFPQLNPYNKLSICKDNLYLITKRCINLMEEVNLGDVLYHRGWKNYIAINKNSIKQIALSPEINDDGTWRIDLQLHPGDTMNQARSFFTGINRDKLLELPNKGWSVTPNFHFAYRSSNLVWPNVKVGTEVYIDHWLANINTLGQINKVDFEQYCIELEKLGLISDTDWSRINEKILSTNMPKINICPGVSLIYTWSKEDAIKLDENKKLSKDIKSKIIEALATWE
;
A
#
# COMPACT_ATOMS: atom_id res chain seq x y z
N MET A 1 -16.37 4.51 -24.34
CA MET A 1 -15.20 3.65 -24.63
C MET A 1 -14.86 3.88 -26.07
N VAL A 2 -13.61 4.20 -26.33
CA VAL A 2 -13.05 4.43 -27.67
C VAL A 2 -12.57 3.07 -28.17
N TYR A 3 -12.85 2.70 -29.42
CA TYR A 3 -12.50 1.38 -29.96
C TYR A 3 -12.05 1.46 -31.41
N GLY A 4 -11.13 0.56 -31.80
CA GLY A 4 -10.72 0.41 -33.19
C GLY A 4 -9.89 1.59 -33.68
N ALA A 5 -10.24 2.17 -34.83
CA ALA A 5 -9.45 3.23 -35.47
C ALA A 5 -9.25 4.47 -34.59
N GLU A 6 -10.18 4.75 -33.67
CA GLU A 6 -10.09 5.89 -32.76
C GLU A 6 -9.07 5.65 -31.62
N GLU A 7 -8.89 4.39 -31.20
CA GLU A 7 -7.85 3.98 -30.24
C GLU A 7 -6.48 4.09 -30.89
N THR A 8 -6.34 3.57 -32.12
CA THR A 8 -5.11 3.71 -32.90
C THR A 8 -4.75 5.17 -33.16
N LEU A 9 -5.72 6.02 -33.52
CA LEU A 9 -5.48 7.45 -33.73
C LEU A 9 -5.01 8.15 -32.43
N LEU A 10 -5.54 7.76 -31.28
CA LEU A 10 -5.12 8.30 -29.98
C LEU A 10 -3.69 7.85 -29.63
N ASP A 11 -3.36 6.59 -29.86
CA ASP A 11 -2.02 6.05 -29.64
C ASP A 11 -1.01 6.72 -30.59
N ASP A 12 -1.32 6.83 -31.88
CA ASP A 12 -0.50 7.52 -32.89
C ASP A 12 -0.32 9.00 -32.53
N PHE A 13 -1.36 9.66 -32.03
CA PHE A 13 -1.28 11.06 -31.58
C PHE A 13 -0.38 11.21 -30.35
N LEU A 14 -0.49 10.30 -29.38
CA LEU A 14 0.36 10.31 -28.19
C LEU A 14 1.82 10.03 -28.54
N GLU A 15 2.07 9.06 -29.44
CA GLU A 15 3.42 8.73 -29.94
C GLU A 15 4.01 9.91 -30.74
N TYR A 16 3.22 10.54 -31.60
CA TYR A 16 3.63 11.75 -32.33
C TYR A 16 3.95 12.92 -31.38
N VAL A 17 3.12 13.16 -30.36
CA VAL A 17 3.39 14.17 -29.34
C VAL A 17 4.64 13.82 -28.55
N GLU A 18 4.88 12.55 -28.23
CA GLU A 18 6.08 12.11 -27.53
C GLU A 18 7.36 12.32 -28.34
N LEU A 19 7.33 12.01 -29.64
CA LEU A 19 8.48 12.14 -30.55
C LEU A 19 8.79 13.60 -30.92
N GLU A 20 7.78 14.33 -31.38
CA GLU A 20 7.97 15.67 -31.98
C GLU A 20 7.80 16.81 -30.97
N PHE A 21 7.03 16.58 -29.91
CA PHE A 21 6.77 17.57 -28.87
C PHE A 21 6.89 16.96 -27.47
N PRO A 22 8.05 16.37 -27.09
CA PRO A 22 8.21 15.70 -25.79
C PRO A 22 7.89 16.60 -24.59
N GLN A 23 7.96 17.92 -24.75
CA GLN A 23 7.52 18.93 -23.78
C GLN A 23 6.00 19.03 -23.59
N LEU A 24 5.22 18.56 -24.56
CA LEU A 24 3.76 18.45 -24.52
C LEU A 24 3.29 17.07 -24.07
N ASN A 25 4.19 16.08 -23.97
CA ASN A 25 3.85 14.78 -23.41
C ASN A 25 3.45 14.99 -21.93
N PRO A 26 2.16 14.81 -21.59
CA PRO A 26 1.67 15.14 -20.26
C PRO A 26 2.28 14.22 -19.19
N TYR A 27 2.85 13.08 -19.57
CA TYR A 27 3.41 12.09 -18.65
C TYR A 27 4.87 12.34 -18.27
N ASN A 28 5.48 13.42 -18.78
CA ASN A 28 6.87 13.77 -18.47
C ASN A 28 7.01 14.68 -17.25
N LYS A 29 5.96 15.42 -16.88
CA LYS A 29 5.98 16.37 -15.75
C LYS A 29 4.62 16.52 -15.09
N LEU A 30 4.58 16.45 -13.76
CA LEU A 30 3.37 16.69 -12.96
C LEU A 30 2.76 18.09 -13.18
N SER A 31 3.55 19.13 -13.44
CA SER A 31 3.01 20.47 -13.69
C SER A 31 2.16 20.56 -14.96
N ILE A 32 2.39 19.68 -15.94
CA ILE A 32 1.62 19.64 -17.19
C ILE A 32 0.32 18.83 -17.01
N CYS A 33 0.29 17.89 -16.05
CA CYS A 33 -0.90 17.12 -15.70
C CYS A 33 -2.03 17.97 -15.10
N LYS A 34 -1.71 19.16 -14.57
CA LYS A 34 -2.64 20.03 -13.84
C LYS A 34 -3.34 19.25 -12.72
N ASP A 35 -4.67 19.23 -12.71
CA ASP A 35 -5.49 18.51 -11.73
C ASP A 35 -6.14 17.25 -12.33
N ASN A 36 -5.65 16.78 -13.48
CA ASN A 36 -6.18 15.59 -14.13
C ASN A 36 -5.56 14.31 -13.52
N LEU A 37 -6.32 13.64 -12.65
CA LEU A 37 -5.89 12.40 -11.97
C LEU A 37 -5.45 11.28 -12.91
N TYR A 38 -6.02 11.16 -14.10
CA TYR A 38 -5.59 10.14 -15.07
C TYR A 38 -4.15 10.41 -15.54
N LEU A 39 -3.85 11.66 -15.88
CA LEU A 39 -2.49 12.07 -16.29
C LEU A 39 -1.49 11.93 -15.14
N ILE A 40 -1.90 12.31 -13.92
CA ILE A 40 -1.05 12.17 -12.72
C ILE A 40 -0.77 10.68 -12.43
N THR A 41 -1.77 9.81 -12.59
CA THR A 41 -1.61 8.35 -12.42
C THR A 41 -0.61 7.80 -13.42
N LYS A 42 -0.71 8.21 -14.70
CA LYS A 42 0.27 7.81 -15.73
C LYS A 42 1.69 8.31 -15.41
N ARG A 43 1.84 9.54 -14.91
CA ARG A 43 3.15 10.01 -14.42
C ARG A 43 3.68 9.17 -13.25
N CYS A 44 2.82 8.76 -12.31
CA CYS A 44 3.22 7.87 -11.22
C CYS A 44 3.72 6.51 -11.73
N ILE A 45 3.13 5.96 -12.79
CA ILE A 45 3.61 4.73 -13.45
C ILE A 45 5.02 4.96 -14.01
N ASN A 46 5.23 6.04 -14.77
CA ASN A 46 6.56 6.37 -15.31
C ASN A 46 7.60 6.56 -14.18
N LEU A 47 7.24 7.23 -13.08
CA LEU A 47 8.11 7.40 -11.91
C LEU A 47 8.48 6.05 -11.27
N MET A 48 7.54 5.10 -11.20
CA MET A 48 7.81 3.74 -10.72
C MET A 48 8.78 2.99 -11.65
N GLU A 49 8.66 3.16 -12.97
CA GLU A 49 9.59 2.60 -13.96
C GLU A 49 10.99 3.24 -13.82
N GLU A 50 11.07 4.57 -13.66
CA GLU A 50 12.32 5.31 -13.43
C GLU A 50 13.05 4.85 -12.15
N VAL A 51 12.31 4.53 -11.08
CA VAL A 51 12.87 4.00 -9.82
C VAL A 51 13.62 2.68 -10.03
N ASN A 52 13.15 1.88 -11.00
CA ASN A 52 13.77 0.65 -11.49
C ASN A 52 14.17 -0.32 -10.36
N LEU A 53 13.17 -0.71 -9.55
CA LEU A 53 13.32 -1.71 -8.47
C LEU A 53 12.66 -3.06 -8.82
N GLY A 54 11.89 -3.12 -9.92
CA GLY A 54 11.16 -4.28 -10.40
C GLY A 54 10.13 -3.88 -11.46
N ASP A 55 9.40 -4.86 -11.99
CA ASP A 55 8.37 -4.62 -13.02
C ASP A 55 7.20 -3.81 -12.45
N VAL A 56 6.65 -2.89 -13.25
CA VAL A 56 5.44 -2.16 -12.87
C VAL A 56 4.21 -2.91 -13.38
N LEU A 57 3.40 -3.40 -12.45
CA LEU A 57 2.22 -4.20 -12.73
C LEU A 57 0.95 -3.50 -12.22
N TYR A 58 -0.21 -4.01 -12.63
CA TYR A 58 -1.51 -3.52 -12.17
C TYR A 58 -2.20 -4.56 -11.29
N HIS A 59 -2.65 -4.15 -10.09
CA HIS A 59 -3.49 -4.97 -9.24
C HIS A 59 -4.97 -4.59 -9.44
N ARG A 60 -5.79 -5.54 -9.90
CA ARG A 60 -7.23 -5.33 -10.07
C ARG A 60 -7.88 -4.96 -8.74
N GLY A 61 -8.54 -3.80 -8.69
CA GLY A 61 -9.21 -3.30 -7.47
C GLY A 61 -8.28 -2.61 -6.47
N TRP A 62 -7.00 -2.41 -6.84
CA TRP A 62 -6.09 -1.54 -6.10
C TRP A 62 -5.42 -0.59 -7.09
N LYS A 63 -4.10 -0.67 -7.25
CA LYS A 63 -3.29 0.33 -7.96
C LYS A 63 -2.22 -0.32 -8.83
N ASN A 64 -1.53 0.50 -9.62
CA ASN A 64 -0.25 0.13 -10.17
C ASN A 64 0.80 0.05 -9.06
N TYR A 65 1.71 -0.91 -9.17
CA TYR A 65 2.72 -1.17 -8.16
C TYR A 65 4.01 -1.70 -8.79
N ILE A 66 5.13 -1.46 -8.10
CA ILE A 66 6.40 -2.11 -8.37
C ILE A 66 6.36 -3.50 -7.73
N ALA A 67 6.49 -4.54 -8.54
CA ALA A 67 6.63 -5.91 -8.09
C ALA A 67 8.05 -6.14 -7.56
N ILE A 68 8.19 -6.45 -6.27
CA ILE A 68 9.49 -6.66 -5.64
C ILE A 68 9.63 -8.07 -5.07
N ASN A 69 10.82 -8.65 -5.21
CA ASN A 69 11.09 -10.00 -4.70
C ASN A 69 11.59 -9.99 -3.25
N LYS A 70 10.75 -9.54 -2.32
CA LYS A 70 11.04 -9.56 -0.87
C LYS A 70 10.05 -10.45 -0.13
N ASN A 71 10.46 -11.11 0.95
CA ASN A 71 9.57 -12.04 1.65
C ASN A 71 8.57 -11.31 2.54
N SER A 72 8.94 -10.15 3.06
CA SER A 72 8.13 -9.32 3.96
C SER A 72 7.11 -8.43 3.22
N ILE A 73 7.33 -8.16 1.92
CA ILE A 73 6.48 -7.31 1.07
C ILE A 73 6.69 -7.69 -0.40
N LYS A 74 5.64 -7.65 -1.23
CA LYS A 74 5.73 -8.00 -2.66
C LYS A 74 5.37 -6.85 -3.60
N GLN A 75 4.72 -5.82 -3.09
CA GLN A 75 4.14 -4.75 -3.89
C GLN A 75 4.41 -3.41 -3.21
N ILE A 76 4.87 -2.42 -3.97
CA ILE A 76 5.02 -1.03 -3.54
C ILE A 76 4.24 -0.17 -4.51
N ALA A 77 3.24 0.56 -4.03
CA ALA A 77 2.40 1.41 -4.88
C ALA A 77 2.77 2.88 -4.77
N LEU A 78 2.64 3.59 -5.88
CA LEU A 78 2.71 5.04 -5.96
C LEU A 78 1.47 5.53 -6.72
N SER A 79 0.64 6.34 -6.09
CA SER A 79 -0.61 6.81 -6.70
C SER A 79 -0.95 8.22 -6.26
N PRO A 80 -1.69 8.98 -7.10
CA PRO A 80 -2.35 10.17 -6.62
C PRO A 80 -3.53 9.82 -5.72
N GLU A 81 -3.68 10.59 -4.65
CA GLU A 81 -4.86 10.57 -3.79
C GLU A 81 -5.47 11.97 -3.72
N ILE A 82 -6.76 12.04 -3.38
CA ILE A 82 -7.47 13.30 -3.17
C ILE A 82 -7.59 13.57 -1.66
N ASN A 83 -7.30 14.80 -1.27
CA ASN A 83 -7.53 15.34 0.06
C ASN A 83 -9.00 15.78 0.20
N ASP A 84 -9.45 15.99 1.45
CA ASP A 84 -10.82 16.43 1.73
C ASP A 84 -11.16 17.80 1.10
N ASP A 85 -10.15 18.64 0.87
CA ASP A 85 -10.29 19.94 0.21
C ASP A 85 -10.30 19.86 -1.32
N GLY A 86 -10.23 18.65 -1.89
CA GLY A 86 -10.21 18.40 -3.33
C GLY A 86 -8.83 18.55 -3.99
N THR A 87 -7.79 18.95 -3.25
CA THR A 87 -6.41 18.96 -3.77
C THR A 87 -5.88 17.53 -3.88
N TRP A 88 -5.00 17.28 -4.85
CA TRP A 88 -4.34 15.99 -4.96
C TRP A 88 -3.01 15.96 -4.19
N ARG A 89 -2.58 14.75 -3.83
CA ARG A 89 -1.27 14.44 -3.26
C ARG A 89 -0.74 13.16 -3.91
N ILE A 90 0.53 12.82 -3.73
CA ILE A 90 1.08 11.51 -4.12
C ILE A 90 1.40 10.72 -2.87
N ASP A 91 0.88 9.51 -2.78
CA ASP A 91 1.12 8.59 -1.67
C ASP A 91 1.97 7.40 -2.15
N LEU A 92 3.16 7.26 -1.58
CA LEU A 92 3.97 6.03 -1.63
C LEU A 92 3.47 5.09 -0.52
N GLN A 93 2.97 3.92 -0.91
CA GLN A 93 2.33 2.95 -0.02
C GLN A 93 3.12 1.65 0.01
N LEU A 94 3.53 1.24 1.21
CA LEU A 94 4.14 -0.05 1.50
C LEU A 94 3.31 -0.76 2.57
N HIS A 95 2.93 -2.00 2.29
CA HIS A 95 2.17 -2.84 3.21
C HIS A 95 2.95 -4.11 3.58
N PRO A 96 4.04 -4.01 4.36
CA PRO A 96 4.71 -5.21 4.84
C PRO A 96 3.79 -6.04 5.72
N GLY A 97 3.89 -7.36 5.60
CA GLY A 97 3.04 -8.28 6.35
C GLY A 97 1.59 -8.39 5.87
N ASP A 98 1.28 -7.96 4.64
CA ASP A 98 -0.08 -8.01 4.08
C ASP A 98 -0.63 -9.44 3.98
N THR A 99 0.23 -10.45 3.84
CA THR A 99 -0.15 -11.86 3.98
C THR A 99 0.43 -12.44 5.27
N MET A 100 -0.19 -13.50 5.80
CA MET A 100 0.34 -14.23 6.96
C MET A 100 1.82 -14.65 6.80
N ASN A 101 2.23 -15.08 5.60
CA ASN A 101 3.63 -15.47 5.34
C ASN A 101 4.57 -14.25 5.30
N GLN A 102 4.12 -13.15 4.67
CA GLN A 102 4.86 -11.89 4.73
C GLN A 102 4.99 -11.39 6.17
N ALA A 103 3.94 -11.53 6.98
CA ALA A 103 3.95 -11.07 8.36
C ALA A 103 4.99 -11.82 9.18
N ARG A 104 5.09 -13.15 9.03
CA ARG A 104 6.17 -13.93 9.65
C ARG A 104 7.55 -13.40 9.29
N SER A 105 7.80 -13.19 7.99
CA SER A 105 9.08 -12.65 7.51
C SER A 105 9.36 -11.26 8.10
N PHE A 106 8.36 -10.38 8.04
CA PHE A 106 8.43 -9.00 8.51
C PHE A 106 8.76 -8.92 10.00
N PHE A 107 7.93 -9.51 10.87
CA PHE A 107 8.12 -9.43 12.32
C PHE A 107 9.33 -10.22 12.82
N THR A 108 9.87 -11.17 12.04
CA THR A 108 11.13 -11.84 12.38
C THR A 108 12.35 -10.94 12.13
N GLY A 109 12.31 -10.11 11.08
CA GLY A 109 13.44 -9.26 10.67
C GLY A 109 13.36 -7.80 11.13
N ILE A 110 12.22 -7.37 11.68
CA ILE A 110 11.97 -5.97 11.99
C ILE A 110 12.90 -5.41 13.07
N ASN A 111 13.44 -4.23 12.80
CA ASN A 111 13.98 -3.32 13.79
C ASN A 111 12.87 -2.39 14.28
N ARG A 112 12.30 -2.73 15.43
CA ARG A 112 11.18 -2.01 16.07
C ARG A 112 11.45 -0.50 16.20
N ASP A 113 12.61 -0.12 16.73
CA ASP A 113 12.92 1.28 17.02
C ASP A 113 13.00 2.10 15.73
N LYS A 114 13.68 1.57 14.70
CA LYS A 114 13.74 2.22 13.38
C LYS A 114 12.36 2.37 12.73
N LEU A 115 11.46 1.38 12.89
CA LEU A 115 10.09 1.47 12.39
C LEU A 115 9.34 2.61 13.09
N LEU A 116 9.42 2.67 14.42
CA LEU A 116 8.73 3.68 15.23
C LEU A 116 9.34 5.08 15.12
N GLU A 117 10.54 5.21 14.56
CA GLU A 117 11.15 6.49 14.17
C GLU A 117 10.64 7.04 12.83
N LEU A 118 10.02 6.23 11.97
CA LEU A 118 9.55 6.68 10.65
C LEU A 118 8.55 7.87 10.71
N PRO A 119 7.64 7.97 11.70
CA PRO A 119 6.81 9.16 11.87
C PRO A 119 7.59 10.48 12.00
N ASN A 120 8.75 10.46 12.67
CA ASN A 120 9.63 11.63 12.77
C ASN A 120 10.27 12.01 11.42
N LYS A 121 10.19 11.12 10.42
CA LYS A 121 10.69 11.29 9.05
C LYS A 121 9.57 11.53 8.03
N GLY A 122 8.35 11.78 8.50
CA GLY A 122 7.18 12.12 7.68
C GLY A 122 6.33 10.93 7.22
N TRP A 123 6.53 9.74 7.77
CA TRP A 123 5.71 8.57 7.44
C TRP A 123 4.47 8.47 8.34
N SER A 124 3.36 8.07 7.76
CA SER A 124 2.27 7.47 8.51
C SER A 124 2.55 5.98 8.71
N VAL A 125 2.51 5.51 9.97
CA VAL A 125 2.70 4.11 10.34
C VAL A 125 1.48 3.64 11.13
N THR A 126 0.66 2.80 10.50
CA THR A 126 -0.59 2.31 11.09
C THR A 126 -0.75 0.80 10.93
N PRO A 127 -1.56 0.14 11.78
CA PRO A 127 -1.93 -1.25 11.55
C PRO A 127 -2.60 -1.44 10.18
N ASN A 128 -2.21 -2.49 9.46
CA ASN A 128 -2.92 -3.01 8.28
C ASN A 128 -3.48 -4.42 8.61
N PHE A 129 -4.02 -4.56 9.82
CA PHE A 129 -4.51 -5.83 10.31
C PHE A 129 -5.76 -6.26 9.55
N HIS A 130 -5.77 -7.50 9.07
CA HIS A 130 -6.97 -8.09 8.48
C HIS A 130 -7.03 -9.61 8.62
N PHE A 131 -8.24 -10.11 8.42
CA PHE A 131 -8.53 -11.53 8.25
C PHE A 131 -8.66 -11.84 6.76
N ALA A 132 -8.08 -12.95 6.32
CA ALA A 132 -8.12 -13.37 4.93
C ALA A 132 -8.46 -14.86 4.78
N TYR A 133 -8.93 -15.24 3.60
CA TYR A 133 -9.07 -16.64 3.20
C TYR A 133 -8.68 -16.78 1.73
N ARG A 134 -7.72 -17.67 1.47
CA ARG A 134 -7.09 -17.82 0.14
C ARG A 134 -6.58 -16.45 -0.35
N SER A 135 -7.00 -16.01 -1.54
CA SER A 135 -6.61 -14.74 -2.15
C SER A 135 -7.56 -13.58 -1.81
N SER A 136 -8.49 -13.77 -0.87
CA SER A 136 -9.50 -12.77 -0.53
C SER A 136 -9.29 -12.22 0.88
N ASN A 137 -9.19 -10.90 0.96
CA ASN A 137 -9.24 -10.19 2.23
C ASN A 137 -10.70 -10.03 2.64
N LEU A 138 -11.02 -10.35 3.89
CA LEU A 138 -12.40 -10.50 4.36
C LEU A 138 -12.84 -9.32 5.23
N VAL A 139 -12.04 -8.99 6.24
CA VAL A 139 -12.34 -7.94 7.21
C VAL A 139 -11.04 -7.28 7.64
N TRP A 140 -11.01 -5.95 7.64
CA TRP A 140 -10.01 -5.12 8.31
C TRP A 140 -10.61 -4.60 9.62
N PRO A 141 -10.28 -5.18 10.78
CA PRO A 141 -10.79 -4.70 12.04
C PRO A 141 -10.26 -3.30 12.38
N ASN A 142 -11.02 -2.58 13.19
CA ASN A 142 -10.59 -1.32 13.76
C ASN A 142 -9.72 -1.58 14.99
N VAL A 143 -8.40 -1.41 14.83
CA VAL A 143 -7.42 -1.54 15.92
C VAL A 143 -7.52 -0.33 16.84
N LYS A 144 -7.87 -0.53 18.11
CA LYS A 144 -8.05 0.53 19.11
C LYS A 144 -6.77 0.92 19.84
N VAL A 145 -5.80 0.01 19.91
CA VAL A 145 -4.50 0.27 20.54
C VAL A 145 -3.61 1.12 19.63
N GLY A 146 -2.66 1.84 20.23
CA GLY A 146 -1.65 2.58 19.48
C GLY A 146 -0.74 1.66 18.67
N THR A 147 -0.14 2.18 17.60
CA THR A 147 0.76 1.46 16.70
C THR A 147 1.88 0.73 17.46
N GLU A 148 2.47 1.37 18.48
CA GLU A 148 3.52 0.76 19.30
C GLU A 148 3.05 -0.54 19.98
N VAL A 149 1.91 -0.48 20.68
CA VAL A 149 1.32 -1.63 21.38
C VAL A 149 0.93 -2.73 20.39
N TYR A 150 0.41 -2.35 19.21
CA TYR A 150 0.11 -3.28 18.13
C TYR A 150 1.36 -4.05 17.67
N ILE A 151 2.47 -3.33 17.41
CA ILE A 151 3.73 -3.94 16.97
C ILE A 151 4.29 -4.86 18.06
N ASP A 152 4.28 -4.42 19.32
CA ASP A 152 4.77 -5.20 20.47
C ASP A 152 4.00 -6.51 20.65
N HIS A 153 2.68 -6.46 20.49
CA HIS A 153 1.86 -7.66 20.56
C HIS A 153 2.28 -8.68 19.51
N TRP A 154 2.42 -8.27 18.25
CA TRP A 154 2.76 -9.21 17.18
C TRP A 154 4.21 -9.68 17.23
N LEU A 155 5.14 -8.84 17.68
CA LEU A 155 6.51 -9.27 17.98
C LEU A 155 6.55 -10.39 19.02
N ALA A 156 5.79 -10.25 20.11
CA ALA A 156 5.72 -11.26 21.16
C ALA A 156 5.02 -12.56 20.71
N ASN A 157 4.12 -12.48 19.73
CA ASN A 157 3.25 -13.59 19.32
C ASN A 157 3.48 -14.11 17.89
N ILE A 158 4.54 -13.66 17.19
CA ILE A 158 4.74 -14.02 15.78
C ILE A 158 4.96 -15.52 15.57
N ASN A 159 5.60 -16.18 16.55
CA ASN A 159 5.87 -17.61 16.52
C ASN A 159 4.59 -18.45 16.57
N THR A 160 3.54 -17.91 17.19
CA THR A 160 2.22 -18.54 17.28
C THR A 160 1.24 -18.06 16.21
N LEU A 161 1.64 -17.09 15.36
CA LEU A 161 0.84 -16.69 14.22
C LEU A 161 0.49 -17.93 13.39
N GLY A 162 -0.71 -17.99 12.83
CA GLY A 162 -1.17 -19.15 12.09
C GLY A 162 -2.58 -18.99 11.58
N GLN A 163 -3.05 -20.04 10.90
CA GLN A 163 -4.47 -20.14 10.55
C GLN A 163 -5.27 -20.54 11.78
N ILE A 164 -6.38 -19.85 12.03
CA ILE A 164 -7.31 -20.18 13.13
C ILE A 164 -8.44 -21.02 12.56
N ASN A 165 -8.76 -22.15 13.20
CA ASN A 165 -9.89 -22.96 12.77
C ASN A 165 -11.18 -22.20 13.01
N LYS A 166 -12.17 -22.44 12.16
CA LYS A 166 -13.46 -21.77 12.25
C LYS A 166 -14.13 -21.91 13.62
N VAL A 167 -14.03 -23.09 14.23
CA VAL A 167 -14.60 -23.40 15.55
C VAL A 167 -13.95 -22.60 16.68
N ASP A 168 -12.70 -22.16 16.50
CA ASP A 168 -11.94 -21.40 17.50
C ASP A 168 -11.95 -19.89 17.21
N PHE A 169 -12.46 -19.48 16.04
CA PHE A 169 -12.29 -18.12 15.52
C PHE A 169 -13.05 -17.07 16.32
N GLU A 170 -14.27 -17.38 16.79
CA GLU A 170 -15.04 -16.45 17.61
C GLU A 170 -14.33 -16.17 18.94
N GLN A 171 -13.86 -17.21 19.64
CA GLN A 171 -13.10 -17.05 20.88
C GLN A 171 -11.80 -16.27 20.64
N TYR A 172 -11.11 -16.55 19.53
CA TYR A 172 -9.92 -15.80 19.15
C TYR A 172 -10.21 -14.30 18.97
N CYS A 173 -11.31 -13.93 18.31
CA CYS A 173 -11.75 -12.55 18.18
C CYS A 173 -12.07 -11.91 19.54
N ILE A 174 -12.74 -12.62 20.46
CA ILE A 174 -13.02 -12.13 21.83
C ILE A 174 -11.70 -11.77 22.55
N GLU A 175 -10.66 -12.59 22.42
CA GLU A 175 -9.36 -12.28 23.03
C GLU A 175 -8.68 -11.08 22.37
N LEU A 176 -8.74 -10.97 21.04
CA LEU A 176 -8.23 -9.78 20.34
C LEU A 176 -8.97 -8.51 20.73
N GLU A 177 -10.28 -8.57 20.97
CA GLU A 177 -11.09 -7.44 21.39
C GLU A 177 -10.70 -6.96 22.79
N LYS A 178 -10.49 -7.89 23.73
CA LYS A 178 -9.98 -7.57 25.08
C LYS A 178 -8.62 -6.88 25.03
N LEU A 179 -7.78 -7.26 24.06
CA LEU A 179 -6.48 -6.64 23.82
C LEU A 179 -6.57 -5.33 23.02
N GLY A 180 -7.76 -4.93 22.56
CA GLY A 180 -7.99 -3.74 21.73
C GLY A 180 -7.43 -3.85 20.32
N LEU A 181 -7.14 -5.06 19.84
CA LEU A 181 -6.67 -5.35 18.48
C LEU A 181 -7.83 -5.44 17.47
N ILE A 182 -9.06 -5.61 17.95
CA ILE A 182 -10.29 -5.42 17.18
C ILE A 182 -11.29 -4.58 17.99
N SER A 183 -12.31 -4.04 17.31
CA SER A 183 -13.38 -3.25 17.91
C SER A 183 -14.67 -4.05 18.02
N ASP A 184 -15.50 -3.71 19.01
CA ASP A 184 -16.88 -4.19 19.15
C ASP A 184 -17.71 -3.90 17.89
N THR A 185 -17.41 -2.79 17.21
CA THR A 185 -18.05 -2.41 15.94
C THR A 185 -17.71 -3.35 14.77
N ASP A 186 -16.71 -4.23 14.90
CA ASP A 186 -16.30 -5.15 13.83
C ASP A 186 -17.12 -6.43 13.79
N TRP A 187 -17.81 -6.79 14.88
CA TRP A 187 -18.54 -8.06 15.02
C TRP A 187 -19.58 -8.28 13.92
N SER A 188 -20.30 -7.24 13.50
CA SER A 188 -21.26 -7.36 12.40
C SER A 188 -20.60 -7.85 11.10
N ARG A 189 -19.47 -7.24 10.73
CA ARG A 189 -18.69 -7.60 9.54
C ARG A 189 -18.00 -8.95 9.69
N ILE A 190 -17.46 -9.26 10.87
CA ILE A 190 -16.89 -10.56 11.20
C ILE A 190 -17.94 -11.67 11.07
N ASN A 191 -19.15 -11.43 11.57
CA ASN A 191 -20.22 -12.41 11.48
C ASN A 191 -20.67 -12.65 10.03
N GLU A 192 -20.94 -11.57 9.30
CA GLU A 192 -21.37 -11.63 7.89
C GLU A 192 -20.31 -12.27 6.99
N LYS A 193 -19.05 -11.81 7.07
CA LYS A 193 -17.99 -12.24 6.15
C LYS A 193 -17.32 -13.54 6.57
N ILE A 194 -17.33 -13.88 7.86
CA ILE A 194 -16.58 -15.01 8.39
C ILE A 194 -17.50 -16.00 9.09
N LEU A 195 -18.15 -15.64 10.21
CA LEU A 195 -18.81 -16.62 11.08
C LEU A 195 -20.02 -17.33 10.45
N SER A 196 -20.77 -16.64 9.60
CA SER A 196 -21.92 -17.21 8.87
C SER A 196 -21.56 -18.04 7.63
N THR A 197 -20.27 -18.15 7.29
CA THR A 197 -19.79 -18.85 6.09
C THR A 197 -19.17 -20.23 6.41
N ASN A 198 -19.01 -21.07 5.38
CA ASN A 198 -18.41 -22.42 5.52
C ASN A 198 -16.88 -22.45 5.38
N MET A 199 -16.18 -21.33 5.60
CA MET A 199 -14.71 -21.31 5.55
C MET A 199 -14.14 -22.10 6.74
N PRO A 200 -13.29 -23.12 6.52
CA PRO A 200 -12.84 -24.02 7.60
C PRO A 200 -11.75 -23.41 8.48
N LYS A 201 -10.93 -22.50 7.91
CA LYS A 201 -9.83 -21.82 8.59
C LYS A 201 -9.66 -20.42 8.05
N ILE A 202 -9.16 -19.51 8.88
CA ILE A 202 -8.97 -18.10 8.56
C ILE A 202 -7.50 -17.73 8.73
N ASN A 203 -6.93 -17.03 7.75
CA ASN A 203 -5.60 -16.45 7.84
C ASN A 203 -5.66 -15.18 8.69
N ILE A 204 -4.70 -15.04 9.59
CA ILE A 204 -4.48 -13.82 10.38
C ILE A 204 -3.33 -13.05 9.72
N CYS A 205 -3.58 -11.84 9.26
CA CYS A 205 -2.62 -11.00 8.54
C CYS A 205 -2.34 -9.72 9.33
N PRO A 206 -1.36 -9.73 10.25
CA PRO A 206 -1.05 -8.58 11.09
C PRO A 206 -0.14 -7.57 10.39
N GLY A 207 -0.46 -7.20 9.15
CA GLY A 207 0.34 -6.27 8.37
C GLY A 207 0.47 -4.88 9.01
N VAL A 208 1.39 -4.09 8.48
CA VAL A 208 1.58 -2.68 8.81
C VAL A 208 1.44 -1.87 7.52
N SER A 209 0.80 -0.71 7.59
CA SER A 209 0.73 0.25 6.51
C SER A 209 1.75 1.36 6.75
N LEU A 210 2.59 1.62 5.74
CA LEU A 210 3.54 2.70 5.72
C LEU A 210 3.20 3.59 4.53
N ILE A 211 2.84 4.84 4.81
CA ILE A 211 2.49 5.81 3.78
C ILE A 211 3.39 7.02 3.93
N TYR A 212 4.09 7.38 2.86
CA TYR A 212 4.77 8.66 2.73
C TYR A 212 4.05 9.50 1.69
N THR A 213 3.83 10.76 2.01
CA THR A 213 3.01 11.67 1.21
C THR A 213 3.85 12.85 0.72
N TRP A 214 3.76 13.14 -0.57
CA TRP A 214 4.15 14.44 -1.12
C TRP A 214 2.90 15.25 -1.40
N SER A 215 2.88 16.50 -0.92
CA SER A 215 1.89 17.49 -1.35
C SER A 215 1.96 17.71 -2.86
N LYS A 216 0.89 18.24 -3.46
CA LYS A 216 0.89 18.66 -4.87
C LYS A 216 2.09 19.55 -5.18
N GLU A 217 2.35 20.55 -4.35
CA GLU A 217 3.39 21.54 -4.54
C GLU A 217 4.79 20.91 -4.47
N ASP A 218 5.04 20.06 -3.46
CA ASP A 218 6.33 19.40 -3.28
C ASP A 218 6.59 18.38 -4.39
N ALA A 219 5.56 17.61 -4.79
CA ALA A 219 5.65 16.65 -5.86
C ALA A 219 5.99 17.33 -7.20
N ILE A 220 5.26 18.40 -7.57
CA ILE A 220 5.55 19.19 -8.77
C ILE A 220 6.97 19.74 -8.73
N LYS A 221 7.38 20.35 -7.62
CA LYS A 221 8.71 20.94 -7.47
C LYS A 221 9.82 19.90 -7.60
N LEU A 222 9.66 18.72 -7.00
CA LEU A 222 10.64 17.64 -7.11
C LEU A 222 10.71 17.08 -8.53
N ASP A 223 9.56 16.92 -9.19
CA ASP A 223 9.48 16.37 -10.55
C ASP A 223 10.07 17.33 -11.59
N GLU A 224 9.79 18.63 -11.49
CA GLU A 224 10.38 19.66 -12.35
C GLU A 224 11.92 19.70 -12.26
N ASN A 225 12.44 19.40 -11.08
CA ASN A 225 13.89 19.33 -10.83
C ASN A 225 14.49 17.94 -11.13
N LYS A 226 13.71 17.00 -11.69
CA LYS A 226 14.13 15.61 -11.96
C LYS A 226 14.66 14.88 -10.72
N LYS A 227 14.09 15.18 -9.54
CA LYS A 227 14.49 14.62 -8.24
C LYS A 227 13.46 13.66 -7.66
N LEU A 228 12.22 13.68 -8.14
CA LEU A 228 11.12 12.91 -7.52
C LEU A 228 11.35 11.41 -7.56
N SER A 229 11.75 10.81 -8.69
CA SER A 229 12.05 9.36 -8.75
C SER A 229 13.20 8.95 -7.83
N LYS A 230 14.25 9.79 -7.71
CA LYS A 230 15.34 9.57 -6.74
C LYS A 230 14.84 9.65 -5.29
N ASP A 231 13.96 10.61 -4.98
CA ASP A 231 13.38 10.78 -3.65
C ASP A 231 12.47 9.60 -3.27
N ILE A 232 11.60 9.16 -4.19
CA ILE A 232 10.78 7.94 -4.05
C ILE A 232 11.67 6.73 -3.73
N LYS A 233 12.73 6.53 -4.51
CA LYS A 233 13.67 5.42 -4.29
C LYS A 233 14.33 5.51 -2.90
N SER A 234 14.72 6.70 -2.49
CA SER A 234 15.29 6.94 -1.15
C SER A 234 14.29 6.58 -0.05
N LYS A 235 13.02 6.95 -0.22
CA LYS A 235 11.95 6.64 0.73
C LYS A 235 11.65 5.14 0.80
N ILE A 236 11.64 4.44 -0.32
CA ILE A 236 11.52 2.97 -0.35
C ILE A 236 12.67 2.31 0.43
N ILE A 237 13.91 2.74 0.21
CA ILE A 237 15.08 2.21 0.91
C ILE A 237 15.01 2.51 2.41
N GLU A 238 14.60 3.73 2.78
CA GLU A 238 14.41 4.14 4.18
C GLU A 238 13.43 3.24 4.92
N ALA A 239 12.27 2.94 4.30
CA ALA A 239 11.29 2.03 4.89
C ALA A 239 11.82 0.59 4.97
N LEU A 240 12.38 0.05 3.87
CA LEU A 240 12.91 -1.31 3.84
C LEU A 240 14.03 -1.54 4.88
N ALA A 241 14.86 -0.55 5.17
CA ALA A 241 15.93 -0.63 6.17
C ALA A 241 15.44 -0.82 7.62
N THR A 242 14.12 -0.83 7.83
CA THR A 242 13.49 -1.15 9.13
C THR A 242 13.17 -2.64 9.28
N TRP A 243 13.30 -3.48 8.24
CA TRP A 243 13.12 -4.96 8.34
C TRP A 243 13.92 -5.81 7.34
N GLU A 244 14.76 -5.22 6.50
CA GLU A 244 15.63 -5.89 5.51
C GLU A 244 17.11 -5.64 5.76
#